data_AF-A0A9W7TT34-F1
#
_entry.id   AF-A0A9W7TT34-F1
#
_cell.length_a   1.000
_cell.length_b   1.000
_cell.length_c   1.000
_cell.angle_alpha   90.00
_cell.angle_beta   90.00
_cell.angle_gamma   90.00
#
_symmetry.space_group_name_H-M   'P 1'
#
loop_
_entity.id
_entity.type
_entity.pdbx_description
1 polymer ?
#
loop_
_entity_poly.entity_id
_entity_poly.type
_entity_poly.pdbx_seq_one_letter_code
_entity_poly.pdbx_strand_id
1 'polypeptide(L)'
;YAGGRVKTWKRRWFILTDNCLYYFEYTTDKEPRGIIPLENLSIREVEEPRKPNCFELYNPNHKGQVIKACKTEADGRVVEGNHVVYRISAPTPEEKDEWIKSIKYNFDCFACSQCVSCAAAL
;
A
#
# COMPACT_ATOMS: atom_id res chain seq x y z
N TYR A 1 -6.04 27.20 4.77
CA TYR A 1 -6.40 25.96 5.50
C TYR A 1 -7.08 25.01 4.54
N ALA A 2 -6.32 24.15 3.84
CA ALA A 2 -6.92 23.19 2.92
C ALA A 2 -7.54 22.06 3.75
N GLY A 3 -8.86 21.96 3.74
CA GLY A 3 -9.64 20.97 4.48
C GLY A 3 -9.18 19.56 4.16
N GLY A 4 -8.46 18.96 5.10
CA GLY A 4 -8.01 17.58 4.98
C GLY A 4 -9.21 16.66 5.06
N ARG A 5 -9.58 16.03 3.94
CA ARG A 5 -10.31 14.76 3.95
C ARG A 5 -9.62 13.89 4.99
N VAL A 6 -10.30 13.60 6.11
CA VAL A 6 -9.70 12.92 7.26
C VAL A 6 -9.03 11.65 6.75
N LYS A 7 -7.69 11.61 6.77
CA LYS A 7 -6.92 10.42 6.47
C LYS A 7 -7.09 9.49 7.66
N THR A 8 -8.13 8.68 7.62
CA THR A 8 -8.42 7.66 8.64
C THR A 8 -7.56 6.44 8.36
N TRP A 9 -6.71 6.07 9.31
CA TRP A 9 -5.99 4.80 9.31
C TRP A 9 -6.99 3.64 9.42
N LYS A 10 -6.84 2.62 8.59
CA LYS A 10 -7.60 1.37 8.55
C LYS A 10 -6.65 0.17 8.55
N ARG A 11 -6.80 -0.72 9.53
CA ARG A 11 -6.13 -2.03 9.50
C ARG A 11 -6.61 -2.83 8.29
N ARG A 12 -5.67 -3.41 7.53
CA ARG A 12 -5.95 -4.24 6.35
C ARG A 12 -5.06 -5.48 6.37
N TRP A 13 -5.43 -6.48 5.60
CA TRP A 13 -4.55 -7.61 5.32
C TRP A 13 -3.89 -7.36 3.97
N PHE A 14 -2.57 -7.51 3.86
CA PHE A 14 -1.84 -7.20 2.64
C PHE A 14 -1.23 -8.43 2.02
N ILE A 15 -1.28 -8.49 0.70
CA ILE A 15 -0.63 -9.53 -0.09
C ILE A 15 0.16 -8.83 -1.19
N LEU A 16 1.45 -9.15 -1.28
CA LEU A 16 2.32 -8.71 -2.37
C LEU A 16 2.51 -9.89 -3.34
N THR A 17 2.00 -9.73 -4.56
CA THR A 17 2.17 -10.71 -5.64
C THR A 17 2.07 -10.01 -6.99
N ASP A 18 2.73 -10.54 -8.02
CA ASP A 18 2.64 -10.05 -9.40
C ASP A 18 2.87 -8.53 -9.53
N ASN A 19 3.85 -8.01 -8.77
CA ASN A 19 4.16 -6.58 -8.71
C ASN A 19 2.95 -5.68 -8.37
N CYS A 20 1.98 -6.24 -7.65
CA CYS A 20 0.78 -5.56 -7.19
C CYS A 20 0.64 -5.75 -5.67
N LEU A 21 0.24 -4.68 -4.99
CA LEU A 21 -0.08 -4.72 -3.58
C LEU A 21 -1.59 -4.78 -3.42
N TYR A 22 -2.06 -5.94 -2.97
CA TYR A 22 -3.47 -6.21 -2.70
C TYR A 22 -3.72 -5.96 -1.21
N TYR A 23 -4.86 -5.35 -0.89
CA TYR A 23 -5.30 -5.22 0.49
C TYR A 23 -6.73 -5.66 0.67
N PHE A 24 -7.00 -6.38 1.76
CA PHE A 24 -8.28 -6.98 2.12
C PHE A 24 -8.77 -6.41 3.44
N GLU A 25 -10.09 -6.47 3.66
CA GLU A 25 -10.67 -6.05 4.93
C GLU A 25 -10.42 -7.11 6.00
N TYR A 26 -10.58 -8.38 5.64
CA TYR A 26 -10.30 -9.54 6.47
C TYR A 26 -9.43 -10.57 5.74
N THR A 27 -8.77 -11.44 6.50
CA THR A 27 -7.90 -12.51 5.96
C THR A 27 -8.68 -13.62 5.25
N THR A 28 -9.99 -13.73 5.50
CA THR A 28 -10.90 -14.71 4.90
C THR A 28 -11.56 -14.22 3.62
N ASP A 29 -11.36 -12.95 3.27
CA ASP A 29 -11.99 -12.35 2.08
C ASP A 29 -11.38 -12.93 0.81
N LYS A 30 -12.25 -13.29 -0.14
CA LYS A 30 -11.82 -13.78 -1.47
C LYS A 30 -11.50 -12.64 -2.43
N GLU A 31 -12.16 -11.49 -2.25
CA GLU A 31 -12.01 -10.33 -3.11
C GLU A 31 -11.23 -9.22 -2.40
N PRO A 32 -10.24 -8.60 -3.06
CA PRO A 32 -9.47 -7.52 -2.47
C PRO A 32 -10.34 -6.28 -2.30
N ARG A 33 -10.14 -5.57 -1.19
CA ARG A 33 -10.70 -4.24 -0.97
C ARG A 33 -10.09 -3.22 -1.91
N GLY A 34 -8.85 -3.43 -2.34
CA GLY A 34 -8.25 -2.69 -3.44
C GLY A 34 -6.90 -3.23 -3.86
N ILE A 35 -6.45 -2.72 -4.99
CA ILE A 35 -5.27 -3.19 -5.70
C ILE A 35 -4.45 -1.97 -6.08
N ILE A 36 -3.16 -2.00 -5.74
CA ILE A 36 -2.20 -0.95 -6.04
C ILE A 36 -1.10 -1.56 -6.92
N PRO A 37 -1.16 -1.37 -8.25
CA PRO A 37 -0.03 -1.65 -9.13
C PRO A 37 1.20 -0.89 -8.65
N LEU A 38 2.32 -1.60 -8.51
CA LEU A 38 3.57 -1.01 -8.01
C LEU A 38 4.42 -0.41 -9.14
N GLU A 39 4.01 -0.57 -10.39
CA GLU A 39 4.65 0.01 -11.57
C GLU A 39 4.91 1.51 -11.43
N ASN A 40 6.17 1.92 -11.63
CA ASN A 40 6.61 3.33 -11.55
C ASN A 40 6.42 3.98 -10.16
N LEU A 41 6.21 3.18 -9.12
CA LEU A 41 6.22 3.66 -7.75
C LEU A 41 7.59 3.47 -7.11
N SER A 42 7.83 4.20 -6.04
CA SER A 42 8.98 4.06 -5.18
C SER A 42 8.52 4.13 -3.73
N ILE A 43 9.35 3.60 -2.84
CA ILE A 43 9.07 3.57 -1.41
C ILE A 43 10.04 4.49 -0.67
N ARG A 44 9.53 5.22 0.32
CA ARG A 44 10.35 5.99 1.27
C ARG A 44 9.86 5.78 2.69
N GLU A 45 10.77 5.84 3.63
CA GLU A 45 10.43 5.91 5.06
C GLU A 45 9.89 7.30 5.39
N VAL A 46 8.92 7.35 6.30
CA VAL A 46 8.36 8.61 6.79
C VAL A 46 8.14 8.54 8.29
N GLU A 47 8.33 9.67 8.96
CA GLU A 47 7.91 9.84 10.33
C GLU A 47 6.44 10.27 10.38
N GLU A 48 5.66 9.62 11.24
CA GLU A 48 4.27 9.98 11.49
C GLU A 48 4.05 10.15 13.00
N PRO A 49 3.57 11.32 13.47
CA PRO A 49 3.41 11.59 14.90
C PRO A 49 2.54 10.59 15.67
N ARG A 50 1.61 9.91 14.98
CA ARG A 50 0.60 9.03 15.61
C ARG A 50 0.76 7.55 15.26
N LYS A 51 1.71 7.19 14.39
CA LYS A 51 1.91 5.81 13.95
C LYS A 51 3.40 5.50 13.81
N PRO A 52 3.89 4.43 14.45
CA PRO A 52 5.28 4.03 14.28
C PRO A 52 5.48 3.35 12.93
N ASN A 53 6.75 3.12 12.59
CA ASN A 53 7.18 2.24 11.50
C ASN A 53 6.48 2.54 10.16
N CYS A 54 6.41 3.82 9.78
CA CYS A 54 5.68 4.25 8.61
C CYS A 54 6.56 4.31 7.35
N PHE A 55 5.95 3.98 6.22
CA PHE A 55 6.53 4.16 4.90
C PHE A 55 5.46 4.63 3.90
N GLU A 56 5.90 5.17 2.78
CA GLU A 56 5.03 5.65 1.71
C GLU A 56 5.38 5.06 0.36
N LEU A 57 4.36 4.62 -0.36
CA LEU A 57 4.41 4.44 -1.81
C LEU A 57 4.07 5.77 -2.47
N TYR A 58 4.94 6.22 -3.38
CA TYR A 58 4.77 7.44 -4.14
C TYR A 58 5.34 7.29 -5.54
N ASN A 59 4.86 8.10 -6.49
CA ASN A 59 5.47 8.18 -7.81
C ASN A 59 6.59 9.25 -7.81
N PRO A 60 7.88 8.89 -8.01
CA PRO A 60 8.97 9.85 -8.04
C PRO A 60 8.96 10.74 -9.28
N ASN A 61 8.44 10.24 -10.41
CA ASN A 61 8.43 10.90 -11.71
C ASN A 61 7.24 11.87 -11.86
N HIS A 62 6.16 11.65 -11.12
CA HIS A 62 4.93 12.45 -11.19
C HIS A 62 4.46 12.91 -9.82
N LYS A 63 5.18 13.86 -9.22
CA LYS A 63 4.82 14.43 -7.92
C LYS A 63 3.43 15.06 -7.96
N GLY A 64 2.55 14.63 -7.06
CA GLY A 64 1.19 15.15 -6.92
C GLY A 64 0.15 14.52 -7.85
N GLN A 65 0.54 13.62 -8.74
CA GLN A 65 -0.40 12.84 -9.52
C GLN A 65 -1.01 11.71 -8.67
N VAL A 66 -2.28 11.39 -8.95
CA VAL A 66 -2.96 10.23 -8.34
C VAL A 66 -2.29 8.95 -8.82
N ILE A 67 -1.96 8.07 -7.89
CA ILE A 67 -1.46 6.72 -8.15
C ILE A 67 -2.62 5.91 -8.74
N LYS A 68 -2.38 5.31 -9.91
CA LYS A 68 -3.33 4.39 -10.54
C LYS A 68 -3.54 3.20 -9.61
N ALA A 69 -4.74 3.07 -9.08
CA ALA A 69 -5.14 1.99 -8.19
C ALA A 69 -6.66 1.87 -8.27
N CYS A 70 -7.20 0.72 -7.86
CA CYS A 70 -8.64 0.54 -7.72
C CYS A 70 -8.99 0.14 -6.28
N LYS A 71 -10.23 0.43 -5.88
CA LYS A 71 -10.79 -0.02 -4.61
C LYS A 71 -12.28 -0.31 -4.75
N THR A 72 -12.77 -1.17 -3.89
CA THR A 72 -14.19 -1.52 -3.80
C THR A 72 -14.84 -0.66 -2.71
N GLU A 73 -15.94 0.02 -3.05
CA GLU A 73 -16.78 0.74 -2.11
C GLU A 73 -17.65 -0.23 -1.29
N ALA A 74 -18.35 0.29 -0.27
CA ALA A 74 -19.15 -0.57 0.61
C ALA A 74 -20.36 -1.21 -0.09
N ASP A 75 -20.78 -0.64 -1.22
CA ASP A 75 -21.85 -1.15 -2.09
C ASP A 75 -21.34 -2.17 -3.14
N GLY A 76 -20.06 -2.54 -3.09
CA GLY A 76 -19.45 -3.48 -4.04
C GLY A 76 -18.98 -2.85 -5.35
N ARG A 77 -19.15 -1.53 -5.54
CA ARG A 77 -18.69 -0.85 -6.76
C ARG A 77 -17.17 -0.68 -6.75
N VAL A 78 -16.52 -1.04 -7.86
CA VAL A 78 -15.09 -0.76 -8.09
C VAL A 78 -14.93 0.68 -8.58
N VAL A 79 -14.08 1.45 -7.91
CA VAL A 79 -13.75 2.84 -8.24
C VAL A 79 -12.25 3.05 -8.27
N GLU A 80 -11.79 4.06 -9.00
CA GLU A 80 -10.38 4.46 -8.96
C GLU A 80 -9.99 5.03 -7.59
N GLY A 81 -8.77 4.71 -7.17
CA GLY A 81 -8.13 5.29 -6.01
C GLY A 81 -7.94 6.78 -6.19
N ASN A 82 -8.03 7.55 -5.10
CA ASN A 82 -7.83 9.00 -5.10
C ASN A 82 -6.53 9.39 -4.37
N HIS A 83 -5.60 8.45 -4.25
CA HIS A 83 -4.39 8.58 -3.43
C HIS A 83 -3.22 9.07 -4.28
N VAL A 84 -2.62 10.19 -3.89
CA VAL A 84 -1.32 10.64 -4.45
C VAL A 84 -0.14 9.93 -3.81
N VAL A 85 -0.34 9.39 -2.60
CA VAL A 85 0.59 8.55 -1.87
C VAL A 85 -0.20 7.53 -1.05
N TYR A 86 0.34 6.33 -0.89
CA TYR A 86 -0.15 5.34 0.08
C TYR A 86 0.80 5.28 1.26
N ARG A 87 0.33 5.74 2.42
CA ARG A 87 1.09 5.67 3.68
C ARG A 87 0.66 4.42 4.43
N ILE A 88 1.63 3.61 4.83
CA ILE A 88 1.42 2.32 5.49
C ILE A 88 2.23 2.32 6.79
N SER A 89 1.65 1.77 7.85
CA SER A 89 2.31 1.58 9.14
C SER A 89 2.38 0.09 9.44
N ALA A 90 3.59 -0.39 9.75
CA ALA A 90 3.80 -1.76 10.19
C ALA A 90 3.71 -1.88 11.73
N PRO A 91 3.21 -3.01 12.26
CA PRO A 91 3.23 -3.32 13.69
C PRO A 91 4.62 -3.21 14.34
N THR A 92 5.67 -3.65 13.65
CA THR A 92 7.04 -3.65 14.16
C THR A 92 8.04 -3.03 13.17
N PRO A 93 9.21 -2.57 13.63
CA PRO A 93 10.29 -2.12 12.75
C PRO A 93 10.77 -3.21 11.78
N GLU A 94 10.83 -4.46 12.25
CA GLU A 94 11.28 -5.60 11.45
C GLU A 94 10.31 -5.88 10.29
N GLU A 95 9.00 -5.85 10.56
CA GLU A 95 7.99 -5.99 9.51
C GLU A 95 8.04 -4.82 8.52
N LYS A 96 8.27 -3.59 8.99
CA LYS A 96 8.45 -2.42 8.10
C LYS A 96 9.61 -2.65 7.14
N ASP A 97 10.76 -3.09 7.65
CA ASP A 97 11.95 -3.31 6.85
C ASP A 97 11.75 -4.48 5.86
N GLU A 98 11.07 -5.55 6.28
CA GLU A 98 10.68 -6.67 5.40
C GLU A 98 9.75 -6.21 4.27
N TRP A 99 8.74 -5.38 4.58
CA TRP A 99 7.85 -4.80 3.58
C TRP A 99 8.59 -3.90 2.59
N ILE A 100 9.43 -3.00 3.10
CA ILE A 100 10.25 -2.11 2.26
C ILE A 100 11.15 -2.92 1.34
N LYS A 101 11.83 -3.93 1.89
CA LYS A 101 12.73 -4.80 1.12
C LYS A 101 11.97 -5.59 0.06
N SER A 102 10.83 -6.17 0.40
CA SER A 102 10.03 -6.98 -0.53
C SER A 102 9.45 -6.15 -1.67
N ILE A 103 8.94 -4.96 -1.37
CA ILE A 103 8.42 -4.02 -2.38
C ILE A 103 9.57 -3.49 -3.27
N LYS A 104 10.72 -3.13 -2.69
CA LYS A 104 11.91 -2.74 -3.48
C LYS A 104 12.39 -3.85 -4.39
N TYR A 105 12.46 -5.09 -3.88
CA TYR A 105 12.90 -6.23 -4.67
C TYR A 105 11.96 -6.54 -5.85
N ASN A 106 10.65 -6.29 -5.69
CA ASN A 106 9.69 -6.39 -6.80
C ASN A 106 9.92 -5.31 -7.89
N PHE A 107 10.51 -4.15 -7.55
CA PHE A 107 10.91 -3.16 -8.56
C PHE A 107 12.14 -3.61 -9.36
N ASP A 108 13.05 -4.35 -8.73
CA ASP A 108 14.35 -4.71 -9.32
C ASP A 108 14.36 -6.08 -10.00
N CYS A 109 13.38 -6.97 -9.73
CA CYS A 109 13.44 -8.35 -10.15
C CYS A 109 12.20 -8.82 -10.91
N PHE A 110 12.34 -9.01 -12.23
CA PHE A 110 11.44 -9.83 -13.07
C PHE A 110 11.52 -11.35 -12.74
N ALA A 111 12.14 -11.74 -11.62
CA ALA A 111 12.48 -13.13 -11.32
C ALA A 111 12.53 -13.43 -9.82
N CYS A 112 11.39 -13.63 -9.14
CA CYS A 112 11.31 -14.66 -8.10
C CYS A 112 9.86 -14.94 -7.67
N SER A 113 9.44 -16.19 -7.83
CA SER A 113 8.10 -16.72 -7.60
C SER A 113 7.82 -17.04 -6.13
N GLN A 114 7.98 -16.09 -5.20
CA GLN A 114 7.64 -16.31 -3.79
C GLN A 114 6.78 -15.18 -3.22
N CYS A 115 5.51 -15.52 -3.00
CA CYS A 115 4.50 -14.68 -2.36
C CYS A 115 4.91 -14.39 -0.90
N VAL A 116 4.96 -13.11 -0.50
CA VAL A 116 5.08 -12.68 0.90
C VAL A 116 3.70 -12.23 1.36
N SER A 117 3.14 -12.90 2.37
CA SER A 117 1.83 -12.58 2.96
C SER A 117 1.99 -12.16 4.42
N CYS A 118 1.79 -10.87 4.74
CA CYS A 118 1.85 -10.33 6.11
C CYS A 118 0.75 -9.27 6.34
N ALA A 119 0.38 -9.00 7.60
CA ALA A 119 -0.63 -7.99 7.94
C ALA A 119 0.01 -6.61 8.04
N ALA A 120 -0.51 -5.59 7.34
CA ALA A 120 -0.08 -4.19 7.53
C ALA A 120 -1.29 -3.24 7.63
N ALA A 121 -1.16 -2.08 8.29
CA ALA A 121 -2.27 -1.13 8.43
C ALA A 121 -2.14 0.06 7.45
N LEU A 122 -3.22 0.39 6.74
CA LEU A 122 -3.43 1.66 6.01
C LEU A 122 -3.99 2.74 6.93
#